data_AF-A0A2Z7D7P5-F1
#
_entry.id   AF-A0A2Z7D7P5-F1
#
_cell.length_a   1.000
_cell.length_b   1.000
_cell.length_c   1.000
_cell.angle_alpha   90.00
_cell.angle_beta   90.00
_cell.angle_gamma   90.00
#
_symmetry.space_group_name_H-M   'P 1'
#
loop_
_entity.id
_entity.type
_entity.pdbx_description
1 polymer ?
#
loop_
_entity_poly.entity_id
_entity_poly.type
_entity_poly.pdbx_seq_one_letter_code
_entity_poly.pdbx_strand_id
1 'polypeptide(L)'
;MSSSHNKIPMFSKEEYDDWKIRMQEHLAVQDDDMWYIITDGPMKIMMANTTMAITAGAPRWIEKTGMQYTPENKKKANLDNVAKDILYKTLYKNMCNARNH
;
A
#
# COMPACT_ATOMS: atom_id res chain seq x y z
N MET A 1 10.67 3.38 28.90
CA MET A 1 11.32 3.79 27.63
C MET A 1 10.28 3.68 26.54
N SER A 2 9.79 4.80 25.99
CA SER A 2 8.84 4.77 24.86
C SER A 2 9.67 4.49 23.61
N SER A 3 9.52 3.30 23.03
CA SER A 3 10.30 2.95 21.85
C SER A 3 9.88 3.86 20.68
N SER A 4 10.88 4.35 19.97
CA SER A 4 10.75 5.22 18.80
C SER A 4 10.10 4.55 17.59
N HIS A 5 9.59 3.33 17.72
CA HIS A 5 9.11 2.47 16.63
C HIS A 5 7.87 3.00 15.89
N ASN A 6 7.24 4.08 16.36
CA ASN A 6 6.05 4.67 15.73
C ASN A 6 6.31 5.95 14.91
N LYS A 7 7.57 6.38 14.75
CA LYS A 7 7.87 7.55 13.90
C LYS A 7 8.08 7.12 12.46
N ILE A 8 7.15 7.53 11.58
CA ILE A 8 7.27 7.36 10.13
C ILE A 8 8.62 7.95 9.64
N PRO A 9 9.45 7.17 8.92
CA PRO A 9 10.74 7.65 8.40
C PRO A 9 10.57 8.86 7.49
N MET A 10 11.28 9.96 7.74
CA MET A 10 11.21 11.15 6.89
C MET A 10 11.87 10.92 5.54
N PHE A 11 11.21 11.34 4.46
CA PHE A 11 11.78 11.29 3.12
C PHE A 11 12.95 12.28 2.98
N SER A 12 14.07 11.78 2.46
CA SER A 12 15.22 12.56 2.02
C SER A 12 15.55 12.14 0.60
N LYS A 13 15.75 13.12 -0.29
CA LYS A 13 16.14 12.84 -1.68
C LYS A 13 17.62 12.42 -1.76
N GLU A 14 18.46 13.01 -0.93
CA GLU A 14 19.90 12.76 -0.87
C GLU A 14 20.21 11.37 -0.28
N GLU A 15 19.38 10.92 0.66
CA GLU A 15 19.49 9.63 1.34
C GLU A 15 18.34 8.70 0.92
N TYR A 16 17.98 8.70 -0.37
CA TYR A 16 16.81 7.97 -0.88
C TYR A 16 16.87 6.47 -0.54
N ASP A 17 18.02 5.82 -0.73
CA ASP A 17 18.16 4.39 -0.47
C ASP A 17 18.01 4.05 1.02
N ASP A 18 18.61 4.86 1.90
CA ASP A 18 18.47 4.70 3.36
C ASP A 18 17.05 4.99 3.84
N TRP A 19 16.38 5.98 3.24
CA TRP A 19 14.97 6.22 3.50
C TRP A 19 14.12 5.03 3.04
N LYS A 20 14.40 4.50 1.85
CA LYS A 20 13.67 3.37 1.27
C LYS A 20 13.73 2.14 2.16
N ILE A 21 14.92 1.77 2.65
CA ILE A 21 15.11 0.62 3.55
C ILE A 21 14.33 0.83 4.86
N ARG A 22 14.46 2.01 5.48
CA ARG A 22 13.71 2.30 6.73
C ARG A 22 12.20 2.32 6.52
N MET A 23 11.73 2.80 5.36
CA MET A 23 10.31 2.80 5.01
C MET A 23 9.80 1.37 4.80
N GLN A 24 10.57 0.50 4.13
CA GLN A 24 10.26 -0.91 3.99
C GLN A 24 10.10 -1.59 5.35
N GLU A 25 11.08 -1.42 6.24
CA GLU A 25 11.02 -1.98 7.60
C GLU A 25 9.82 -1.45 8.39
N HIS A 26 9.53 -0.15 8.30
CA HIS A 26 8.39 0.47 8.99
C HIS A 26 7.04 -0.09 8.52
N LEU A 27 6.92 -0.38 7.23
CA LEU A 27 5.69 -0.93 6.65
C LEU A 27 5.54 -2.43 6.95
N ALA A 28 6.62 -3.20 6.91
CA ALA A 28 6.62 -4.63 7.22
C ALA A 28 6.18 -4.93 8.67
N VAL A 29 6.41 -4.00 9.61
CA VAL A 29 5.87 -4.09 10.98
C VAL A 29 4.33 -4.12 11.00
N GLN A 30 3.68 -3.49 10.02
CA GLN A 30 2.22 -3.46 9.92
C GLN A 30 1.69 -4.61 9.07
N ASP A 31 2.24 -4.79 7.87
CA ASP A 31 1.90 -5.87 6.96
C ASP A 31 2.99 -5.99 5.87
N ASP A 32 3.47 -7.21 5.59
CA ASP A 32 4.52 -7.46 4.58
C ASP A 32 4.08 -7.04 3.17
N ASP A 33 2.77 -7.00 2.92
CA ASP A 33 2.21 -6.64 1.61
C ASP A 33 2.23 -5.12 1.35
N MET A 34 2.43 -4.28 2.37
CA MET A 34 2.33 -2.81 2.23
C MET A 34 3.38 -2.22 1.29
N TRP A 35 4.58 -2.80 1.24
CA TRP A 35 5.62 -2.29 0.35
C TRP A 35 5.23 -2.46 -1.12
N TYR A 36 4.68 -3.61 -1.49
CA TYR A 36 4.24 -3.90 -2.85
C TYR A 36 3.09 -2.98 -3.29
N ILE A 37 2.22 -2.57 -2.38
CA ILE A 37 1.17 -1.60 -2.67
C ILE A 37 1.76 -0.26 -3.13
N ILE A 38 2.86 0.16 -2.52
CA ILE A 38 3.53 1.43 -2.87
C ILE A 38 4.26 1.32 -4.20
N THR A 39 4.96 0.20 -4.46
CA THR A 39 5.80 0.06 -5.66
C THR A 39 5.03 -0.37 -6.89
N ASP A 40 4.07 -1.28 -6.73
CA ASP A 40 3.38 -1.96 -7.84
C ASP A 40 1.96 -1.40 -8.03
N GLY A 41 1.52 -0.58 -7.07
CA GLY A 41 0.22 0.08 -7.04
C GLY A 41 -0.83 -0.68 -6.23
N PRO A 42 -2.07 -0.16 -6.18
CA PRO A 42 -3.14 -0.73 -5.37
C PRO A 42 -3.43 -2.19 -5.71
N MET A 43 -3.61 -3.02 -4.68
CA MET A 43 -3.99 -4.41 -4.88
C MET A 43 -5.33 -4.53 -5.61
N LYS A 44 -5.30 -5.16 -6.78
CA LYS A 44 -6.52 -5.50 -7.52
C LYS A 44 -7.11 -6.77 -6.97
N ILE A 45 -8.32 -6.67 -6.44
CA ILE A 45 -9.05 -7.83 -5.90
C ILE A 45 -9.78 -8.49 -7.06
N MET A 46 -9.30 -9.66 -7.50
CA MET A 46 -9.83 -10.33 -8.68
C MET A 46 -10.92 -11.37 -8.33
N MET A 47 -11.77 -11.69 -9.31
CA MET A 47 -12.67 -12.84 -9.29
C MET A 47 -12.76 -13.51 -10.66
N ALA A 48 -13.14 -14.79 -10.66
CA ALA A 48 -13.41 -15.53 -11.88
C ALA A 48 -14.76 -15.10 -12.46
N ASN A 49 -14.77 -14.68 -13.73
CA ASN A 49 -15.99 -14.48 -14.51
C ASN A 49 -16.45 -15.82 -15.07
N THR A 50 -17.30 -16.51 -14.33
CA THR A 50 -17.84 -17.82 -14.71
C THR A 50 -18.80 -17.76 -15.90
N THR A 51 -19.45 -16.61 -16.15
CA THR A 51 -20.39 -16.44 -17.27
C THR A 51 -19.70 -16.48 -18.62
N MET A 52 -18.49 -15.92 -18.73
CA MET A 52 -17.69 -15.95 -19.97
C MET A 52 -16.80 -17.20 -20.09
N ALA A 53 -16.47 -17.85 -18.97
CA ALA A 53 -15.63 -19.04 -18.94
C ALA A 53 -16.23 -20.21 -19.72
N ILE A 54 -17.57 -20.30 -19.75
CA ILE A 54 -18.31 -21.37 -20.45
C ILE A 54 -18.00 -21.37 -21.96
N THR A 55 -17.70 -20.21 -22.55
CA THR A 55 -17.47 -20.07 -24.00
C THR A 55 -16.02 -20.29 -24.41
N ALA A 56 -15.05 -20.03 -23.52
CA ALA A 56 -13.62 -19.99 -23.85
C ALA A 56 -12.76 -21.09 -23.19
N GLY A 57 -13.37 -21.97 -22.38
CA GLY A 57 -12.68 -23.12 -21.76
C GLY A 57 -11.75 -22.76 -20.58
N ALA A 58 -11.59 -21.47 -20.25
CA ALA A 58 -10.83 -21.00 -19.09
C ALA A 58 -11.52 -19.79 -18.42
N PRO A 59 -11.48 -19.67 -17.08
CA PRO A 59 -12.00 -18.50 -16.38
C PRO A 59 -11.25 -17.23 -16.75
N ARG A 60 -11.99 -16.20 -17.14
CA ARG A 60 -11.44 -14.84 -17.27
C ARG A 60 -11.46 -14.18 -15.90
N TRP A 61 -10.33 -13.62 -15.46
CA TRP A 61 -10.27 -12.85 -14.23
C TRP A 61 -10.74 -11.40 -14.46
N ILE A 62 -11.67 -10.93 -13.63
CA ILE A 62 -12.16 -9.56 -13.62
C ILE A 62 -11.99 -8.96 -12.23
N GLU A 63 -11.81 -7.64 -12.15
CA GLU A 63 -11.71 -6.94 -10.86
C GLU A 63 -13.08 -6.92 -10.16
N LYS A 64 -13.08 -7.17 -8.85
CA LYS A 64 -14.28 -7.10 -8.02
C LYS A 64 -14.69 -5.65 -7.83
N THR A 65 -15.99 -5.40 -7.86
CA THR A 65 -16.54 -4.12 -7.38
C THR A 65 -16.60 -4.12 -5.85
N GLY A 66 -16.56 -2.95 -5.21
CA GLY A 66 -16.59 -2.85 -3.74
C GLY A 66 -17.79 -3.52 -3.07
N MET A 67 -18.92 -3.66 -3.78
CA MET A 67 -20.12 -4.37 -3.31
C MET A 67 -19.89 -5.89 -3.17
N GLN A 68 -18.90 -6.45 -3.88
CA GLN A 68 -18.57 -7.87 -3.90
C GLN A 68 -17.39 -8.23 -2.98
N TYR A 69 -16.92 -7.27 -2.17
CA TYR A 69 -15.80 -7.49 -1.26
C TYR A 69 -16.23 -8.31 -0.04
N THR A 70 -15.55 -9.43 0.17
CA THR A 70 -15.57 -10.16 1.43
C THR A 70 -14.93 -9.33 2.54
N PRO A 71 -15.09 -9.70 3.83
CA PRO A 71 -14.36 -9.05 4.91
C PRO A 71 -12.83 -9.04 4.70
N GLU A 72 -12.21 -10.10 4.17
CA GLU A 72 -10.77 -10.07 3.86
C GLU A 72 -10.45 -9.08 2.75
N ASN A 73 -11.29 -9.00 1.71
CA ASN A 73 -11.12 -8.03 0.63
C ASN A 73 -11.17 -6.60 1.14
N LYS A 74 -12.10 -6.31 2.07
CA LYS A 74 -12.17 -5.00 2.73
C LYS A 74 -10.93 -4.72 3.56
N LYS A 75 -10.40 -5.72 4.27
CA LYS A 75 -9.12 -5.59 5.00
C LYS A 75 -7.99 -5.21 4.04
N LYS A 76 -7.86 -5.87 2.89
CA LYS A 76 -6.85 -5.55 1.87
C LYS A 76 -7.03 -4.15 1.29
N ALA A 77 -8.25 -3.75 0.97
CA ALA A 77 -8.54 -2.39 0.50
C ALA A 77 -8.20 -1.33 1.56
N ASN A 78 -8.38 -1.64 2.85
CA ASN A 78 -7.97 -0.75 3.94
C ASN A 78 -6.45 -0.64 4.03
N LEU A 79 -5.69 -1.72 3.81
CA LEU A 79 -4.22 -1.66 3.76
C LEU A 79 -3.73 -0.70 2.68
N ASP A 80 -4.39 -0.68 1.51
CA ASP A 80 -4.07 0.26 0.44
C ASP A 80 -4.24 1.73 0.87
N ASN A 81 -5.34 2.03 1.58
CA ASN A 81 -5.55 3.36 2.13
C ASN A 81 -4.51 3.75 3.18
N VAL A 82 -4.12 2.80 4.06
CA VAL A 82 -3.12 3.04 5.10
C VAL A 82 -1.73 3.26 4.48
N ALA A 83 -1.32 2.44 3.50
CA ALA A 83 -0.04 2.61 2.82
C ALA A 83 0.06 3.99 2.14
N LYS A 84 -1.01 4.42 1.45
CA LYS A 84 -1.10 5.76 0.85
C LYS A 84 -1.02 6.88 1.88
N ASP A 85 -1.74 6.75 2.99
CA ASP A 85 -1.71 7.75 4.07
C ASP A 85 -0.30 7.92 4.67
N ILE A 86 0.41 6.81 4.93
CA ILE A 86 1.79 6.83 5.44
C ILE A 86 2.72 7.53 4.44
N LEU A 87 2.61 7.19 3.14
CA LEU A 87 3.40 7.82 2.09
C LEU A 87 3.13 9.33 2.01
N TYR A 88 1.87 9.75 1.97
CA TYR A 88 1.52 11.17 1.90
C TYR A 88 1.95 11.96 3.14
N LYS A 89 1.80 11.39 4.35
CA LYS A 89 2.30 12.01 5.58
C LYS A 89 3.81 12.23 5.54
N THR A 90 4.55 11.29 4.97
CA THR A 90 6.00 11.39 4.82
C THR A 90 6.38 12.54 3.89
N LEU A 91 5.75 12.59 2.70
CA LEU A 91 6.01 13.62 1.70
C LEU A 91 5.58 15.00 2.19
N TYR A 92 4.42 15.11 2.85
CA TYR A 92 3.92 16.35 3.41
C TYR A 92 4.85 16.91 4.49
N LYS A 93 5.28 16.08 5.43
CA LYS A 93 6.24 16.49 6.47
C LYS A 93 7.56 16.98 5.87
N ASN A 94 8.07 16.31 4.84
CA ASN A 94 9.26 16.76 4.13
C ASN A 94 9.06 18.16 3.52
N MET A 95 7.94 18.38 2.82
CA MET A 95 7.65 19.70 2.23
C MET A 95 7.47 20.81 3.28
N CYS A 96 6.86 20.52 4.43
CA CYS A 96 6.73 21.49 5.51
C CYS A 96 8.09 21.84 6.13
N ASN A 97 8.96 20.86 6.35
CA ASN A 97 10.28 21.09 6.89
C ASN A 97 11.16 21.88 5.91
N ALA A 98 11.09 21.60 4.62
CA ALA A 98 11.85 22.30 3.59
C ALA A 98 11.45 23.79 3.41
N ARG A 99 10.26 24.21 3.86
CA ARG A 99 9.81 25.61 3.81
C ARG A 99 10.21 26.46 5.02
N ASN A 100 10.70 25.81 6.09
CA ASN A 100 11.09 26.47 7.34
C ASN A 100 12.61 26.73 7.43
N HIS A 101 13.34 26.51 6.34
CA HIS A 101 14.76 26.79 6.14
C HIS A 101 14.92 27.68 4.91
#